data_AF-A0A4Z1I545-F1
#
_entry.id   AF-A0A4Z1I545-F1
#
_cell.length_a   1.000
_cell.length_b   1.000
_cell.length_c   1.000
_cell.angle_alpha   90.00
_cell.angle_beta   90.00
_cell.angle_gamma   90.00
#
_symmetry.space_group_name_H-M   'P 1'
#
loop_
_entity.id
_entity.type
_entity.pdbx_description
1 polymer ?
#
loop_
_entity_poly.entity_id
_entity_poly.type
_entity_poly.pdbx_seq_one_letter_code
_entity_poly.pdbx_strand_id
1 'polypeptide(L)'
;MAILNDPPSSTTILSLDTPDVPPSKLAPPTTSHTPTTQDSRNPQNLTSRWPTAIDLAGSNLPCRLEGEVANLVVLGSIRSEINGHFTNMPIDGGGNISAFRFHNGIVDMKMRYIETERYKLERQANKALFGLYRNPYTHHPCVRAAVDSTANTNLVMWADKLLALKEVGLLYEVDGDTLETLGYDPFASEGVKSKTFTAHPKVDPFTDELVLYLVTYTLDAQGKKIEELWVKSPWCAFIHDCAITENWLILVCWCFEADIERMKKGGQHWAWDYEKPATFIVVPRRKSTPLPDGWKEGESRYYEWNNCMPVHTAGAWEGKDGRLYMESSRVYDNAFPFFPPDDGRMPNLDTKGDFARWEFDLSQPSGTKK
;
A
#
# COMPACT_ATOMS: atom_id res chain seq x y z
N MET A 1 -29.88 35.99 -13.22
CA MET A 1 -30.95 35.53 -12.32
C MET A 1 -32.09 35.01 -13.19
N ALA A 2 -32.08 33.71 -13.48
CA ALA A 2 -33.10 33.03 -14.26
C ALA A 2 -33.25 31.64 -13.63
N ILE A 3 -34.45 31.39 -13.10
CA ILE A 3 -34.87 30.14 -12.48
C ILE A 3 -35.54 29.34 -13.60
N LEU A 4 -35.07 28.11 -13.84
CA LEU A 4 -35.74 27.14 -14.71
C LEU A 4 -36.20 25.97 -13.84
N ASN A 5 -37.50 25.71 -13.90
CA ASN A 5 -38.20 24.65 -13.17
C ASN A 5 -38.04 23.30 -13.88
N ASP A 6 -37.73 22.25 -13.12
CA ASP A 6 -37.76 20.86 -13.57
C ASP A 6 -39.21 20.30 -13.61
N PRO A 7 -39.57 19.46 -14.61
CA PRO A 7 -40.79 18.66 -14.59
C PRO A 7 -40.63 17.34 -13.81
N PRO A 8 -41.73 16.73 -13.33
CA PRO A 8 -41.68 15.65 -12.34
C PRO A 8 -41.29 14.28 -12.94
N SER A 9 -40.48 13.54 -12.17
CA SER A 9 -40.03 12.18 -12.42
C SER A 9 -41.18 11.16 -12.37
N SER A 10 -41.38 10.38 -13.43
CA SER A 10 -42.13 9.12 -13.38
C SER A 10 -41.16 7.95 -13.19
N THR A 11 -40.98 7.50 -11.96
CA THR A 11 -40.18 6.31 -11.65
C THR A 11 -41.08 5.07 -11.70
N THR A 12 -40.99 4.29 -12.77
CA THR A 12 -41.51 2.92 -12.80
C THR A 12 -40.56 2.05 -11.98
N ILE A 13 -40.98 1.64 -10.79
CA ILE A 13 -40.24 0.69 -9.95
C ILE A 13 -40.40 -0.69 -10.57
N LEU A 14 -39.36 -1.19 -11.24
CA LEU A 14 -39.23 -2.61 -11.56
C LEU A 14 -38.82 -3.33 -10.28
N SER A 15 -39.70 -4.20 -9.77
CA SER A 15 -39.38 -5.12 -8.69
C SER A 15 -38.33 -6.12 -9.17
N LEU A 16 -37.16 -6.12 -8.55
CA LEU A 16 -36.12 -7.13 -8.75
C LEU A 16 -36.05 -7.99 -7.50
N ASP A 17 -36.48 -9.25 -7.66
CA ASP A 17 -36.32 -10.29 -6.65
C ASP A 17 -34.83 -10.45 -6.31
N THR A 18 -34.50 -10.29 -5.04
CA THR A 18 -33.19 -10.63 -4.49
C THR A 18 -33.07 -12.16 -4.39
N PRO A 19 -32.03 -12.82 -4.94
CA PRO A 19 -31.81 -14.22 -4.63
C PRO A 19 -31.41 -14.40 -3.15
N ASP A 20 -32.10 -15.33 -2.49
CA ASP A 20 -31.84 -15.77 -1.12
C ASP A 20 -30.38 -16.24 -0.96
N VAL A 21 -29.62 -15.54 -0.12
CA VAL A 21 -28.35 -16.04 0.42
C VAL A 21 -28.66 -16.70 1.77
N PRO A 22 -28.46 -18.01 1.94
CA PRO A 22 -28.76 -18.68 3.21
C PRO A 22 -27.80 -18.19 4.31
N PRO A 23 -28.28 -17.96 5.55
CA PRO A 23 -27.42 -17.51 6.64
C PRO A 23 -26.41 -18.59 7.05
N SER A 24 -25.14 -18.20 7.22
CA SER A 24 -24.12 -19.11 7.76
C SER A 24 -24.43 -19.43 9.23
N LYS A 25 -24.62 -20.73 9.51
CA LYS A 25 -24.79 -21.24 10.88
C LYS A 25 -23.45 -21.28 11.58
N LEU A 26 -23.06 -20.19 12.24
CA LEU A 26 -22.07 -20.20 13.33
C LEU A 26 -22.31 -18.93 14.17
N ALA A 27 -23.11 -19.06 15.23
CA ALA A 27 -23.26 -18.00 16.23
C ALA A 27 -22.06 -18.08 17.21
N PRO A 28 -21.35 -16.98 17.50
CA PRO A 28 -20.37 -16.97 18.59
C PRO A 28 -21.08 -17.01 19.95
N PRO A 29 -20.42 -17.54 21.01
CA PRO A 29 -21.01 -17.60 22.34
C PRO A 29 -21.19 -16.20 22.93
N THR A 30 -22.37 -15.93 23.48
CA THR A 30 -22.67 -14.71 24.23
C THR A 30 -22.02 -14.76 25.61
N THR A 31 -20.99 -13.94 25.84
CA THR A 31 -20.51 -13.60 27.19
C THR A 31 -21.21 -12.31 27.64
N SER A 32 -21.86 -12.37 28.81
CA SER A 32 -22.48 -11.21 29.44
C SER A 32 -21.42 -10.33 30.11
N HIS A 33 -21.11 -9.19 29.51
CA HIS A 33 -20.34 -8.13 30.15
C HIS A 33 -21.24 -6.93 30.46
N THR A 34 -21.22 -6.52 31.73
CA THR A 34 -21.90 -5.35 32.29
C THR A 34 -21.45 -4.06 31.56
N PRO A 35 -22.36 -3.18 31.12
CA PRO A 35 -21.99 -2.04 30.28
C PRO A 35 -21.49 -0.88 31.11
N THR A 36 -20.19 -0.59 31.07
CA THR A 36 -19.63 0.68 31.55
C THR A 36 -18.52 1.17 30.64
N THR A 37 -18.91 1.58 29.43
CA THR A 37 -18.34 2.68 28.62
C THR A 37 -19.15 2.73 27.33
N GLN A 38 -19.72 3.89 26.97
CA GLN A 38 -20.35 4.10 25.68
C GLN A 38 -19.35 3.74 24.57
N ASP A 39 -19.70 2.83 23.67
CA ASP A 39 -18.82 2.47 22.56
C ASP A 39 -18.62 3.71 21.69
N SER A 40 -17.41 4.27 21.67
CA SER A 40 -17.07 5.45 20.85
C SER A 40 -17.27 5.21 19.36
N ARG A 41 -17.36 3.94 18.93
CA ARG A 41 -17.64 3.52 17.54
C ARG A 41 -19.14 3.49 17.22
N ASN A 42 -19.99 3.49 18.24
CA ASN A 42 -21.44 3.51 18.09
C ASN A 42 -22.09 4.42 19.14
N PRO A 43 -21.79 5.74 19.09
CA PRO A 43 -22.26 6.68 20.10
C PRO A 43 -23.80 6.75 20.16
N GLN A 44 -24.49 6.30 19.11
CA GLN A 44 -25.94 6.28 18.97
C GLN A 44 -26.59 4.91 19.23
N ASN A 45 -25.84 3.87 19.63
CA ASN A 45 -26.34 2.51 19.83
C ASN A 45 -27.13 1.94 18.63
N LEU A 46 -26.71 2.26 17.40
CA LEU A 46 -27.29 1.73 16.18
C LEU A 46 -27.01 0.23 16.05
N THR A 47 -28.04 -0.58 15.80
CA THR A 47 -27.88 -2.01 15.55
C THR A 47 -27.34 -2.25 14.13
N SER A 48 -26.16 -2.85 14.01
CA SER A 48 -25.60 -3.29 12.73
C SER A 48 -25.81 -4.79 12.54
N ARG A 49 -26.16 -5.21 11.32
CA ARG A 49 -26.15 -6.64 10.92
C ARG A 49 -24.76 -7.15 10.57
N TRP A 50 -23.78 -6.25 10.47
CA TRP A 50 -22.41 -6.55 10.11
C TRP A 50 -21.54 -6.61 11.37
N PRO A 51 -20.56 -7.54 11.43
CA PRO A 51 -19.63 -7.61 12.54
C PRO A 51 -18.83 -6.31 12.67
N THR A 52 -18.40 -5.99 13.89
CA THR A 52 -17.55 -4.83 14.14
C THR A 52 -16.20 -5.01 13.45
N ALA A 53 -15.92 -4.13 12.49
CA ALA A 53 -14.60 -4.03 11.84
C ALA A 53 -13.61 -3.38 12.83
N ILE A 54 -12.55 -4.11 13.20
CA ILE A 54 -11.53 -3.66 14.17
C ILE A 54 -10.52 -2.72 13.49
N ASP A 55 -10.30 -2.92 12.19
CA ASP A 55 -9.43 -2.18 11.29
C ASP A 55 -9.99 -0.79 10.92
N LEU A 56 -11.31 -0.62 10.89
CA LEU A 56 -12.00 0.64 10.59
C LEU A 56 -12.38 1.44 11.86
N ALA A 57 -11.41 1.63 12.76
CA ALA A 57 -11.59 2.36 14.02
C ALA A 57 -10.62 3.55 14.15
N GLY A 58 -10.98 4.51 15.00
CA GLY A 58 -10.13 5.69 15.26
C GLY A 58 -9.88 6.52 14.00
N SER A 59 -8.61 6.74 13.67
CA SER A 59 -8.20 7.46 12.44
C SER A 59 -8.56 6.72 11.15
N ASN A 60 -8.92 5.44 11.22
CA ASN A 60 -9.30 4.61 10.07
C ASN A 60 -10.82 4.58 9.85
N LEU A 61 -11.59 5.39 10.57
CA LEU A 61 -13.03 5.50 10.33
C LEU A 61 -13.28 5.97 8.88
N PRO A 62 -14.23 5.37 8.16
CA PRO A 62 -14.56 5.80 6.81
C PRO A 62 -14.95 7.27 6.77
N CYS A 63 -14.11 8.10 6.15
CA CYS A 63 -14.39 9.50 5.91
C CYS A 63 -14.82 9.68 4.46
N ARG A 64 -15.93 10.39 4.23
CA ARG A 64 -16.42 10.77 2.89
C ARG A 64 -16.32 12.27 2.64
N LEU A 65 -15.43 12.94 3.37
CA LEU A 65 -15.23 14.37 3.25
C LEU A 65 -14.33 14.66 2.05
N GLU A 66 -14.79 15.58 1.20
CA GLU A 66 -13.96 16.31 0.27
C GLU A 66 -14.25 17.79 0.49
N GLY A 67 -13.20 18.59 0.58
CA GLY A 67 -13.37 20.00 0.90
C GLY A 67 -12.08 20.72 1.17
N GLU A 68 -12.21 21.99 1.49
CA GLU A 68 -11.13 22.89 1.82
C GLU A 68 -11.49 23.65 3.10
N VAL A 69 -10.52 23.81 3.98
CA VAL A 69 -10.64 24.58 5.21
C VAL A 69 -9.45 25.53 5.25
N ALA A 70 -9.72 26.82 5.11
CA ALA A 70 -8.69 27.84 5.22
C ALA A 70 -8.44 28.21 6.70
N ASN A 71 -7.20 28.57 7.01
CA ASN A 71 -6.78 29.09 8.32
C ASN A 71 -7.22 28.19 9.48
N LEU A 72 -6.71 26.96 9.49
CA LEU A 72 -6.94 26.00 10.57
C LEU A 72 -6.55 26.59 11.93
N VAL A 73 -7.27 26.16 12.96
CA VAL A 73 -6.93 26.51 14.35
C VAL A 73 -5.62 25.81 14.71
N VAL A 74 -4.60 26.59 15.01
CA VAL A 74 -3.27 26.11 15.40
C VAL A 74 -3.09 26.29 16.89
N LEU A 75 -2.75 25.20 17.59
CA LEU A 75 -2.30 25.24 18.98
C LEU A 75 -0.78 25.44 18.99
N GLY A 76 -0.32 26.67 19.30
CA GLY A 76 1.10 27.04 19.30
C GLY A 76 1.43 28.09 18.24
N SER A 77 2.66 28.07 17.72
CA SER A 77 3.09 28.95 16.62
C SER A 77 3.74 28.13 15.51
N ILE A 78 3.38 28.43 14.27
CA ILE A 78 4.07 27.89 13.10
C ILE A 78 5.24 28.80 12.81
N ARG A 79 6.43 28.21 12.76
CA ARG A 79 7.67 28.92 12.42
C ARG A 79 7.59 29.36 10.95
N SER A 80 8.04 30.58 10.65
CA SER A 80 8.04 31.14 9.29
C SER A 80 8.81 30.32 8.27
N GLU A 81 9.77 29.53 8.74
CA GLU A 81 10.60 28.61 7.98
C GLU A 81 9.81 27.40 7.46
N ILE A 82 8.66 27.09 8.07
CA ILE A 82 7.75 26.04 7.60
C ILE A 82 6.83 26.67 6.55
N ASN A 83 7.19 26.48 5.29
CA ASN A 83 6.43 26.95 4.13
C ASN A 83 6.43 25.84 3.07
N GLY A 84 5.26 25.36 2.67
CA GLY A 84 5.14 24.21 1.77
C GLY A 84 3.89 23.36 2.01
N HIS A 85 3.85 22.16 1.43
CA HIS A 85 2.73 21.23 1.51
C HIS A 85 3.12 19.96 2.26
N PHE A 86 2.27 19.53 3.18
CA PHE A 86 2.35 18.21 3.79
C PHE A 86 1.14 17.39 3.32
N THR A 87 1.37 16.27 2.66
CA THR A 87 0.32 15.38 2.17
C THR A 87 0.33 14.04 2.89
N ASN A 88 -0.84 13.52 3.26
CA ASN A 88 -1.01 12.21 3.87
C ASN A 88 -2.15 11.43 3.18
N MET A 89 -2.03 10.11 3.17
CA MET A 89 -2.98 9.17 2.59
C MET A 89 -3.36 8.10 3.63
N PRO A 90 -4.65 7.94 3.99
CA PRO A 90 -5.09 6.78 4.74
C PRO A 90 -4.84 5.49 3.95
N ILE A 91 -4.32 4.46 4.64
CA ILE A 91 -3.84 3.20 4.05
C ILE A 91 -5.01 2.32 3.55
N ASP A 92 -6.23 2.54 4.05
CA ASP A 92 -7.41 1.73 3.75
C ASP A 92 -8.51 2.51 3.00
N GLY A 93 -9.26 1.81 2.15
CA GLY A 93 -10.28 2.40 1.27
C GLY A 93 -9.73 3.05 -0.01
N GLY A 94 -10.58 3.77 -0.73
CA GLY A 94 -10.18 4.54 -1.91
C GLY A 94 -9.20 5.65 -1.52
N GLY A 95 -8.18 5.89 -2.35
CA GLY A 95 -7.14 6.88 -2.04
C GLY A 95 -7.72 8.26 -1.80
N ASN A 96 -7.53 8.79 -0.59
CA ASN A 96 -7.98 10.11 -0.17
C ASN A 96 -6.78 10.92 0.32
N ILE A 97 -6.47 12.00 -0.37
CA ILE A 97 -5.34 12.88 -0.05
C ILE A 97 -5.80 13.91 0.96
N SER A 98 -5.07 14.01 2.07
CA SER A 98 -5.12 15.15 2.99
C SER A 98 -3.89 16.02 2.77
N ALA A 99 -4.06 17.24 2.26
CA ALA A 99 -2.98 18.20 2.07
C ALA A 99 -3.10 19.34 3.08
N PHE A 100 -2.00 19.68 3.74
CA PHE A 100 -1.86 20.82 4.64
C PHE A 100 -0.86 21.81 4.04
N ARG A 101 -1.32 23.00 3.67
CA ARG A 101 -0.51 24.04 3.05
C ARG A 101 -0.11 25.07 4.09
N PHE A 102 1.18 25.12 4.40
CA PHE A 102 1.77 26.08 5.31
C PHE A 102 2.24 27.30 4.52
N HIS A 103 1.78 28.50 4.89
CA HIS A 103 2.26 29.76 4.30
C HIS A 103 2.06 30.91 5.28
N ASN A 104 3.09 31.74 5.47
CA ASN A 104 3.02 32.95 6.31
C ASN A 104 2.44 32.71 7.74
N GLY A 105 2.76 31.56 8.35
CA GLY A 105 2.26 31.19 9.68
C GLY A 105 0.80 30.68 9.72
N ILE A 106 0.17 30.51 8.56
CA ILE A 106 -1.19 29.97 8.36
C ILE A 106 -1.08 28.55 7.81
N VAL A 107 -2.06 27.71 8.16
CA VAL A 107 -2.25 26.39 7.53
C VAL A 107 -3.64 26.29 6.96
N ASP A 108 -3.71 25.96 5.67
CA ASP A 108 -4.94 25.54 5.01
C ASP A 108 -4.94 24.02 4.86
N MET A 109 -6.13 23.41 4.85
CA MET A 109 -6.31 21.98 4.60
C MET A 109 -7.16 21.77 3.35
N LYS A 110 -6.75 20.84 2.49
CA LYS A 110 -7.54 20.35 1.36
C LYS A 110 -7.62 18.83 1.43
N MET A 111 -8.81 18.29 1.17
CA MET A 111 -9.04 16.86 1.09
C MET A 111 -9.77 16.50 -0.21
N ARG A 112 -9.22 15.53 -0.96
CA ARG A 112 -9.77 15.05 -2.24
C ARG A 112 -9.54 13.56 -2.41
N TYR A 113 -10.47 12.87 -3.06
CA TYR A 113 -10.21 11.53 -3.56
C TYR A 113 -9.32 11.58 -4.79
N ILE A 114 -8.47 10.57 -4.90
CA ILE A 114 -7.83 10.24 -6.17
C ILE A 114 -8.88 9.54 -7.00
N GLU A 115 -9.26 10.15 -8.12
CA GLU A 115 -10.29 9.62 -9.00
C GLU A 115 -9.74 8.49 -9.89
N THR A 116 -9.34 7.39 -9.24
CA THR A 116 -8.92 6.17 -9.94
C THR A 116 -10.06 5.62 -10.79
N GLU A 117 -9.73 4.78 -11.77
CA GLU A 117 -10.77 4.10 -12.58
C GLU A 117 -11.76 3.33 -11.68
N ARG A 118 -11.24 2.65 -10.65
CA ARG A 118 -12.06 2.03 -9.61
C ARG A 118 -13.01 3.02 -8.93
N TYR A 119 -12.49 4.14 -8.45
CA TYR A 119 -13.31 5.16 -7.78
C TYR A 119 -14.42 5.68 -8.70
N LYS A 120 -14.09 6.03 -9.95
CA LYS A 120 -15.06 6.57 -10.92
C LYS A 120 -16.19 5.58 -11.21
N LEU A 121 -15.86 4.30 -11.43
CA LEU A 121 -16.85 3.26 -11.70
C LEU A 121 -17.77 2.98 -10.51
N GLU A 122 -17.23 2.87 -9.30
CA GLU A 122 -18.03 2.65 -8.09
C GLU A 122 -18.89 3.87 -7.74
N ARG A 123 -18.37 5.08 -7.96
CA ARG A 123 -19.10 6.33 -7.77
C ARG A 123 -20.27 6.45 -8.75
N GLN A 124 -20.05 6.14 -10.03
CA GLN A 124 -21.10 6.15 -11.04
C GLN A 124 -22.19 5.11 -10.77
N ALA A 125 -21.80 3.92 -10.29
CA ALA A 125 -22.75 2.86 -9.97
C ALA A 125 -23.43 3.03 -8.59
N ASN A 126 -22.94 3.95 -7.76
CA ASN A 126 -23.34 4.17 -6.37
C ASN A 126 -23.34 2.87 -5.53
N LYS A 127 -22.36 1.99 -5.79
CA LYS A 127 -22.16 0.72 -5.07
C LYS A 127 -20.75 0.19 -5.30
N ALA A 128 -20.29 -0.68 -4.42
CA ALA A 128 -19.05 -1.41 -4.64
C ALA A 128 -19.18 -2.34 -5.87
N LEU A 129 -18.17 -2.30 -6.74
CA LEU A 129 -18.06 -3.16 -7.92
C LEU A 129 -16.81 -4.05 -7.85
N PHE A 130 -15.80 -3.59 -7.13
CA PHE A 130 -14.58 -4.33 -6.87
C PHE A 130 -14.71 -5.07 -5.55
N GLY A 131 -14.14 -6.27 -5.50
CA GLY A 131 -14.34 -7.20 -4.39
C GLY A 131 -13.22 -7.14 -3.36
N LEU A 132 -12.80 -8.31 -2.89
CA LEU A 132 -11.72 -8.47 -1.92
C LEU A 132 -10.38 -7.95 -2.45
N TYR A 133 -9.52 -7.52 -1.53
CA TYR A 133 -8.19 -7.01 -1.83
C TYR A 133 -7.41 -7.95 -2.75
N ARG A 134 -6.97 -7.42 -3.91
CA ARG A 134 -6.20 -8.15 -4.95
C ARG A 134 -6.88 -9.43 -5.44
N ASN A 135 -8.22 -9.52 -5.39
CA ASN A 135 -8.96 -10.70 -5.84
C ASN A 135 -9.96 -10.39 -6.97
N PRO A 136 -9.51 -10.43 -8.24
CA PRO A 136 -10.37 -10.15 -9.39
C PRO A 136 -11.53 -11.15 -9.58
N TYR A 137 -11.48 -12.34 -8.98
CA TYR A 137 -12.57 -13.32 -9.07
C TYR A 137 -13.81 -12.88 -8.30
N THR A 138 -13.63 -12.01 -7.30
CA THR A 138 -14.71 -11.44 -6.49
C THR A 138 -15.27 -10.13 -7.05
N HIS A 139 -14.70 -9.62 -8.14
CA HIS A 139 -15.19 -8.40 -8.79
C HIS A 139 -16.49 -8.67 -9.54
N HIS A 140 -17.34 -7.65 -9.60
CA HIS A 140 -18.48 -7.64 -10.50
C HIS A 140 -17.98 -7.81 -11.95
N PRO A 141 -18.63 -8.65 -12.79
CA PRO A 141 -18.14 -8.94 -14.15
C PRO A 141 -17.85 -7.71 -15.02
N CYS A 142 -18.60 -6.62 -14.84
CA CYS A 142 -18.44 -5.40 -15.64
C CYS A 142 -17.15 -4.60 -15.37
N VAL A 143 -16.41 -4.87 -14.29
CA VAL A 143 -15.17 -4.14 -13.94
C VAL A 143 -13.92 -5.00 -13.99
N ARG A 144 -14.02 -6.25 -14.47
CA ARG A 144 -12.87 -7.20 -14.47
C ARG A 144 -11.71 -6.77 -15.38
N ALA A 145 -11.96 -5.90 -16.34
CA ALA A 145 -10.93 -5.33 -17.22
C ALA A 145 -10.41 -3.97 -16.73
N ALA A 146 -11.05 -3.36 -15.73
CA ALA A 146 -10.67 -2.06 -15.20
C ALA A 146 -9.46 -2.17 -14.28
N VAL A 147 -8.74 -1.06 -14.14
CA VAL A 147 -7.63 -0.92 -13.19
C VAL A 147 -8.17 -0.96 -11.76
N ASP A 148 -7.86 -2.05 -11.05
CA ASP A 148 -8.17 -2.22 -9.63
C ASP A 148 -7.07 -1.61 -8.74
N SER A 149 -6.86 -0.30 -8.87
CA SER A 149 -5.95 0.44 -8.00
C SER A 149 -6.73 1.48 -7.20
N THR A 150 -6.44 1.55 -5.91
CA THR A 150 -6.95 2.59 -5.02
C THR A 150 -5.99 3.78 -4.89
N ALA A 151 -4.76 3.67 -5.41
CA ALA A 151 -3.72 4.70 -5.27
C ALA A 151 -3.52 5.21 -3.83
N ASN A 152 -3.72 4.35 -2.82
CA ASN A 152 -3.92 4.76 -1.43
C ASN A 152 -2.71 4.59 -0.49
N THR A 153 -1.55 4.16 -1.00
CA THR A 153 -0.46 3.70 -0.11
C THR A 153 0.59 4.78 0.13
N ASN A 154 0.96 5.54 -0.91
CA ASN A 154 1.97 6.59 -0.76
C ASN A 154 1.81 7.69 -1.80
N LEU A 155 2.39 8.87 -1.49
CA LEU A 155 2.55 10.00 -2.40
C LEU A 155 4.03 10.35 -2.50
N VAL A 156 4.55 10.47 -3.72
CA VAL A 156 5.95 10.85 -3.96
C VAL A 156 6.02 11.93 -5.03
N MET A 157 6.79 12.98 -4.77
CA MET A 157 7.15 13.96 -5.79
C MET A 157 8.35 13.42 -6.58
N TRP A 158 8.20 13.25 -7.88
CA TRP A 158 9.30 12.89 -8.78
C TRP A 158 9.07 13.44 -10.19
N ALA A 159 10.13 13.91 -10.85
CA ALA A 159 10.08 14.47 -12.19
C ALA A 159 8.96 15.53 -12.36
N ASP A 160 8.88 16.46 -11.40
CA ASP A 160 7.85 17.52 -11.29
C ASP A 160 6.39 17.03 -11.24
N LYS A 161 6.19 15.78 -10.82
CA LYS A 161 4.87 15.14 -10.71
C LYS A 161 4.63 14.64 -9.28
N LEU A 162 3.44 14.92 -8.74
CA LEU A 162 2.98 14.26 -7.52
C LEU A 162 2.34 12.92 -7.91
N LEU A 163 2.99 11.84 -7.52
CA LEU A 163 2.64 10.47 -7.89
C LEU A 163 1.94 9.78 -6.73
N ALA A 164 0.73 9.28 -6.96
CA ALA A 164 0.00 8.46 -6.01
C ALA A 164 0.13 6.98 -6.33
N LEU A 165 0.55 6.22 -5.32
CA LEU A 165 1.12 4.90 -5.49
C LEU A 165 0.29 3.82 -4.80
N LYS A 166 0.17 2.68 -5.47
CA LYS A 166 -0.34 1.43 -4.93
C LYS A 166 0.31 0.25 -5.65
N GLU A 167 0.90 -0.65 -4.89
CA GLU A 167 1.67 -1.82 -5.38
C GLU A 167 0.91 -2.83 -6.27
N VAL A 168 -0.39 -2.66 -6.48
CA VAL A 168 -1.24 -3.58 -7.27
C VAL A 168 -1.46 -3.11 -8.71
N GLY A 169 -1.07 -1.88 -9.02
CA GLY A 169 -1.18 -1.29 -10.35
C GLY A 169 -0.05 -0.31 -10.60
N LEU A 170 -0.17 0.49 -11.65
CA LEU A 170 0.72 1.61 -11.90
C LEU A 170 0.25 2.83 -11.09
N LEU A 171 1.01 3.90 -11.21
CA LEU A 171 0.85 5.15 -10.49
C LEU A 171 -0.17 6.09 -11.15
N TYR A 172 -0.81 6.93 -10.34
CA TYR A 172 -1.61 8.05 -10.80
C TYR A 172 -0.84 9.36 -10.61
N GLU A 173 -0.92 10.27 -11.57
CA GLU A 173 -0.45 11.64 -11.42
C GLU A 173 -1.57 12.49 -10.81
N VAL A 174 -1.22 13.33 -9.86
CA VAL A 174 -2.11 14.25 -9.16
C VAL A 174 -1.51 15.66 -9.21
N ASP A 175 -2.35 16.69 -9.33
CA ASP A 175 -1.90 18.07 -9.21
C ASP A 175 -1.54 18.40 -7.75
N GLY A 176 -0.37 19.00 -7.52
CA GLY A 176 0.13 19.26 -6.17
C GLY A 176 -0.62 20.36 -5.39
N ASP A 177 -1.39 21.22 -6.06
CA ASP A 177 -2.16 22.31 -5.43
C ASP A 177 -3.66 21.98 -5.42
N THR A 178 -4.25 21.62 -6.56
CA THR A 178 -5.68 21.32 -6.68
C THR A 178 -6.05 19.95 -6.14
N LEU A 179 -5.08 19.02 -6.10
CA LEU A 179 -5.26 17.59 -5.84
C LEU A 179 -6.15 16.88 -6.87
N GLU A 180 -6.34 17.48 -8.05
CA GLU A 180 -7.05 16.84 -9.15
C GLU A 180 -6.22 15.67 -9.72
N THR A 181 -6.88 14.56 -10.05
CA THR A 181 -6.23 13.42 -10.68
C THR A 181 -6.00 13.70 -12.16
N LEU A 182 -4.74 13.78 -12.58
CA LEU A 182 -4.33 14.16 -13.93
C LEU A 182 -4.30 12.98 -14.90
N GLY A 183 -3.92 11.79 -14.44
CA GLY A 183 -3.87 10.61 -15.31
C GLY A 183 -3.33 9.34 -14.65
N TYR A 184 -3.46 8.23 -15.35
CA TYR A 184 -2.87 6.94 -14.97
C TYR A 184 -1.64 6.67 -15.82
N ASP A 185 -0.57 6.20 -15.18
CA ASP A 185 0.71 5.87 -15.82
C ASP A 185 1.33 7.03 -16.64
N PRO A 186 1.74 8.14 -15.99
CA PRO A 186 2.33 9.28 -16.67
C PRO A 186 3.67 8.95 -17.37
N PHE A 187 4.26 7.80 -17.08
CA PHE A 187 5.52 7.32 -17.68
C PHE A 187 5.30 6.20 -18.71
N ALA A 188 4.07 5.99 -19.20
CA ALA A 188 3.76 4.95 -20.17
C ALA A 188 4.66 4.97 -21.43
N SER A 189 5.11 6.17 -21.85
CA SER A 189 6.01 6.36 -22.99
C SER A 189 7.39 5.73 -22.81
N GLU A 190 7.83 5.49 -21.57
CA GLU A 190 9.14 4.92 -21.24
C GLU A 190 9.23 3.41 -21.51
N GLY A 191 8.11 2.79 -21.88
CA GLY A 191 8.06 1.39 -22.30
C GLY A 191 8.42 0.41 -21.17
N VAL A 192 8.14 0.77 -19.92
CA VAL A 192 8.22 -0.14 -18.77
C VAL A 192 7.15 -1.23 -18.96
N LYS A 193 7.58 -2.49 -18.97
CA LYS A 193 6.65 -3.62 -19.19
C LYS A 193 5.99 -4.14 -17.92
N SER A 194 6.46 -3.70 -16.75
CA SER A 194 5.86 -4.05 -15.47
C SER A 194 4.38 -3.69 -15.45
N LYS A 195 3.56 -4.53 -14.82
CA LYS A 195 2.13 -4.25 -14.60
C LYS A 195 1.86 -3.56 -13.25
N THR A 196 2.89 -3.45 -12.43
CA THR A 196 2.81 -2.86 -11.10
C THR A 196 3.96 -1.87 -10.87
N PHE A 197 3.71 -0.91 -9.98
CA PHE A 197 4.65 0.10 -9.53
C PHE A 197 4.70 0.07 -8.00
N THR A 198 5.89 0.15 -7.42
CA THR A 198 6.03 0.10 -5.96
C THR A 198 5.40 1.31 -5.25
N ALA A 199 4.82 1.10 -4.06
CA ALA A 199 4.43 2.20 -3.19
C ALA A 199 5.58 2.81 -2.37
N HIS A 200 6.75 2.18 -2.29
CA HIS A 200 7.91 2.71 -1.54
C HIS A 200 9.14 2.87 -2.44
N PRO A 201 9.05 3.67 -3.52
CA PRO A 201 10.23 3.95 -4.33
C PRO A 201 11.29 4.65 -3.48
N LYS A 202 12.56 4.53 -3.89
CA LYS A 202 13.69 5.14 -3.17
C LYS A 202 14.40 6.15 -4.04
N VAL A 203 14.56 7.37 -3.54
CA VAL A 203 15.37 8.38 -4.21
C VAL A 203 16.84 8.13 -3.86
N ASP A 204 17.68 7.97 -4.87
CA ASP A 204 19.14 7.96 -4.68
C ASP A 204 19.65 9.41 -4.66
N PRO A 205 20.14 9.90 -3.51
CA PRO A 205 20.59 11.29 -3.38
C PRO A 205 21.90 11.59 -4.13
N PHE A 206 22.64 10.57 -4.60
CA PHE A 206 23.91 10.75 -5.29
C PHE A 206 23.77 10.75 -6.81
N THR A 207 22.76 10.06 -7.34
CA THR A 207 22.52 9.94 -8.78
C THR A 207 21.26 10.62 -9.27
N ASP A 208 20.44 11.15 -8.35
CA ASP A 208 19.15 11.79 -8.66
C ASP A 208 18.23 10.87 -9.48
N GLU A 209 18.13 9.62 -9.01
CA GLU A 209 17.32 8.56 -9.60
C GLU A 209 16.22 8.09 -8.64
N LEU A 210 15.05 7.76 -9.17
CA LEU A 210 14.01 7.04 -8.45
C LEU A 210 14.12 5.55 -8.72
N VAL A 211 14.53 4.79 -7.70
CA VAL A 211 14.71 3.34 -7.75
C VAL A 211 13.40 2.62 -7.42
N LEU A 212 13.04 1.68 -8.30
CA LEU A 212 11.78 0.93 -8.29
C LEU A 212 12.07 -0.58 -8.18
N TYR A 213 11.10 -1.38 -7.75
CA TYR A 213 11.30 -2.83 -7.52
C TYR A 213 10.10 -3.70 -7.91
N LEU A 214 10.33 -5.03 -7.95
CA LEU A 214 9.59 -6.12 -8.63
C LEU A 214 10.00 -6.33 -10.10
N VAL A 215 10.25 -5.23 -10.79
CA VAL A 215 11.21 -5.09 -11.89
C VAL A 215 12.10 -3.94 -11.45
N THR A 216 13.41 -4.14 -11.31
CA THR A 216 14.29 -3.10 -10.83
C THR A 216 14.62 -2.17 -11.97
N TYR A 217 13.92 -1.04 -12.06
CA TYR A 217 14.22 0.01 -13.02
C TYR A 217 14.36 1.34 -12.30
N THR A 218 15.05 2.27 -12.95
CA THR A 218 15.28 3.61 -12.42
C THR A 218 14.74 4.64 -13.40
N LEU A 219 14.15 5.70 -12.85
CA LEU A 219 13.77 6.89 -13.57
C LEU A 219 14.75 8.00 -13.20
N ASP A 220 15.29 8.71 -14.19
CA ASP A 220 16.06 9.93 -13.94
C ASP A 220 15.14 11.08 -13.48
N ALA A 221 15.75 12.23 -13.16
CA ALA A 221 15.04 13.44 -12.73
C ALA A 221 14.05 13.99 -13.77
N GLN A 222 14.12 13.56 -15.04
CA GLN A 222 13.16 13.91 -16.09
C GLN A 222 12.08 12.83 -16.28
N GLY A 223 12.12 11.77 -15.47
CA GLY A 223 11.18 10.65 -15.55
C GLY A 223 11.50 9.65 -16.66
N LYS A 224 12.71 9.71 -17.26
CA LYS A 224 13.12 8.78 -18.30
C LYS A 224 13.70 7.51 -17.71
N LYS A 225 13.35 6.36 -18.28
CA LYS A 225 13.91 5.06 -17.87
C LYS A 225 15.38 4.93 -18.29
N ILE A 226 16.24 4.55 -17.35
CA ILE A 226 17.70 4.42 -17.59
C ILE A 226 18.26 3.02 -17.27
N GLU A 227 17.68 2.29 -16.32
CA GLU A 227 18.04 0.88 -16.02
C GLU A 227 16.77 0.03 -16.01
N GLU A 228 16.88 -1.26 -16.33
CA GLU A 228 15.79 -2.23 -16.16
C GLU A 228 16.38 -3.64 -15.96
N LEU A 229 16.08 -4.27 -14.82
CA LEU A 229 16.53 -5.61 -14.48
C LEU A 229 15.38 -6.40 -13.86
N TRP A 230 15.23 -7.64 -14.34
CA TRP A 230 14.15 -8.54 -13.94
C TRP A 230 14.71 -9.56 -12.95
N VAL A 231 14.17 -9.56 -11.73
CA VAL A 231 14.60 -10.43 -10.65
C VAL A 231 13.54 -11.49 -10.42
N LYS A 232 13.96 -12.76 -10.38
CA LYS A 232 13.06 -13.87 -10.04
C LYS A 232 13.09 -14.08 -8.53
N SER A 233 11.95 -13.79 -7.87
CA SER A 233 11.76 -14.16 -6.47
C SER A 233 11.69 -15.69 -6.31
N PRO A 234 12.22 -16.26 -5.21
CA PRO A 234 12.18 -17.70 -4.96
C PRO A 234 10.75 -18.27 -4.84
N TRP A 235 9.76 -17.44 -4.48
CA TRP A 235 8.32 -17.71 -4.55
C TRP A 235 7.53 -16.42 -4.84
N CYS A 236 6.21 -16.52 -5.01
CA CYS A 236 5.33 -15.36 -5.07
C CYS A 236 5.23 -14.72 -3.67
N ALA A 237 6.17 -13.82 -3.38
CA ALA A 237 6.28 -13.14 -2.09
C ALA A 237 5.53 -11.82 -2.08
N PHE A 238 5.02 -11.45 -0.91
CA PHE A 238 4.58 -10.08 -0.65
C PHE A 238 5.84 -9.23 -0.42
N ILE A 239 6.18 -8.39 -1.40
CA ILE A 239 7.30 -7.43 -1.30
C ILE A 239 6.73 -6.02 -1.22
N HIS A 240 6.56 -5.54 0.00
CA HIS A 240 5.98 -4.22 0.25
C HIS A 240 7.02 -3.10 0.21
N ASP A 241 8.21 -3.33 0.77
CA ASP A 241 9.28 -2.33 0.89
C ASP A 241 10.64 -2.89 0.42
N CYS A 242 11.58 -1.99 0.17
CA CYS A 242 12.97 -2.30 -0.16
C CYS A 242 13.93 -1.34 0.52
N ALA A 243 15.22 -1.67 0.53
CA ALA A 243 16.28 -0.71 0.81
C ALA A 243 17.27 -0.66 -0.35
N ILE A 244 17.88 0.51 -0.57
CA ILE A 244 18.94 0.69 -1.56
C ILE A 244 20.25 1.07 -0.87
N THR A 245 21.36 0.63 -1.45
CA THR A 245 22.70 1.16 -1.22
C THR A 245 23.24 1.75 -2.52
N GLU A 246 24.50 2.17 -2.52
CA GLU A 246 25.18 2.63 -3.74
C GLU A 246 25.09 1.58 -4.85
N ASN A 247 25.39 0.32 -4.52
CA ASN A 247 25.53 -0.76 -5.48
C ASN A 247 24.43 -1.83 -5.43
N TRP A 248 23.62 -1.87 -4.35
CA TRP A 248 22.71 -2.99 -4.09
C TRP A 248 21.27 -2.54 -3.83
N LEU A 249 20.34 -3.44 -4.14
CA LEU A 249 18.95 -3.37 -3.75
C LEU A 249 18.62 -4.58 -2.87
N ILE A 250 17.92 -4.35 -1.76
CA ILE A 250 17.49 -5.36 -0.80
C ILE A 250 15.97 -5.38 -0.80
N LEU A 251 15.36 -6.43 -1.35
CA LEU A 251 13.91 -6.62 -1.37
C LEU A 251 13.46 -7.42 -0.16
N VAL A 252 12.46 -6.90 0.57
CA VAL A 252 11.95 -7.55 1.77
C VAL A 252 10.74 -8.40 1.42
N CYS A 253 10.89 -9.72 1.49
CA CYS A 253 9.83 -10.69 1.28
C CYS A 253 9.22 -11.07 2.63
N TRP A 254 7.95 -10.70 2.84
CA TRP A 254 7.20 -11.12 4.01
C TRP A 254 6.74 -12.58 3.92
N CYS A 255 6.44 -13.16 5.08
CA CYS A 255 6.00 -14.54 5.25
C CYS A 255 4.53 -14.78 4.82
N PHE A 256 4.12 -14.20 3.69
CA PHE A 256 2.81 -14.43 3.09
C PHE A 256 2.93 -15.34 1.87
N GLU A 257 1.88 -16.11 1.62
CA GLU A 257 1.69 -16.86 0.39
C GLU A 257 0.49 -16.35 -0.40
N ALA A 258 0.64 -16.38 -1.73
CA ALA A 258 -0.46 -16.17 -2.65
C ALA A 258 -0.98 -17.53 -3.18
N ASP A 259 -2.30 -17.72 -3.12
CA ASP A 259 -2.97 -18.91 -3.69
C ASP A 259 -4.17 -18.50 -4.56
N ILE A 260 -4.07 -18.81 -5.86
CA ILE A 260 -5.10 -18.54 -6.84
C ILE A 260 -6.37 -19.37 -6.59
N GLU A 261 -6.26 -20.61 -6.12
CA GLU A 261 -7.42 -21.46 -5.84
C GLU A 261 -8.18 -20.97 -4.60
N ARG A 262 -7.47 -20.49 -3.58
CA ARG A 262 -8.08 -19.74 -2.47
C ARG A 262 -8.84 -18.52 -2.97
N MET A 263 -8.24 -17.73 -3.86
CA MET A 263 -8.89 -16.55 -4.44
C MET A 263 -10.14 -16.89 -5.24
N LYS A 264 -10.11 -17.94 -6.09
CA LYS A 264 -11.27 -18.41 -6.86
C LYS A 264 -12.43 -18.87 -5.98
N LYS A 265 -12.13 -19.41 -4.80
CA LYS A 265 -13.13 -19.78 -3.78
C LYS A 265 -13.65 -18.58 -2.97
N GLY A 266 -13.23 -17.36 -3.31
CA GLY A 266 -13.62 -16.13 -2.61
C GLY A 266 -12.80 -15.82 -1.36
N GLY A 267 -11.63 -16.45 -1.19
CA GLY A 267 -10.70 -16.17 -0.10
C GLY A 267 -9.75 -15.00 -0.37
N GLN A 268 -8.90 -14.70 0.61
CA GLN A 268 -7.90 -13.62 0.53
C GLN A 268 -6.78 -13.96 -0.46
N HIS A 269 -6.19 -12.92 -1.09
CA HIS A 269 -4.99 -13.09 -1.90
C HIS A 269 -3.83 -13.61 -1.06
N TRP A 270 -3.57 -12.95 0.07
CA TRP A 270 -2.49 -13.29 1.00
C TRP A 270 -3.01 -14.09 2.18
N ALA A 271 -2.22 -15.08 2.60
CA ALA A 271 -2.36 -15.77 3.88
C ALA A 271 -0.97 -15.85 4.53
N TRP A 272 -0.89 -15.60 5.84
CA TRP A 272 0.38 -15.71 6.56
C TRP A 272 0.79 -17.19 6.69
N ASP A 273 2.06 -17.49 6.47
CA ASP A 273 2.63 -18.83 6.65
C ASP A 273 3.70 -18.79 7.75
N TYR A 274 3.38 -19.43 8.88
CA TYR A 274 4.26 -19.50 10.05
C TYR A 274 5.52 -20.35 9.83
N GLU A 275 5.54 -21.21 8.81
CA GLU A 275 6.69 -22.04 8.48
C GLU A 275 7.65 -21.33 7.50
N LYS A 276 7.22 -20.22 6.88
CA LYS A 276 8.08 -19.46 5.97
C LYS A 276 9.07 -18.56 6.73
N PRO A 277 10.34 -18.52 6.31
CA PRO A 277 11.27 -17.53 6.82
C PRO A 277 10.93 -16.13 6.32
N ALA A 278 11.35 -15.11 7.06
CA ALA A 278 11.49 -13.77 6.48
C ALA A 278 12.67 -13.83 5.50
N THR A 279 12.52 -13.23 4.32
CA THR A 279 13.51 -13.38 3.25
C THR A 279 13.90 -12.06 2.64
N PHE A 280 15.19 -11.90 2.37
CA PHE A 280 15.76 -10.69 1.81
C PHE A 280 16.46 -11.03 0.51
N ILE A 281 15.96 -10.52 -0.61
CA ILE A 281 16.60 -10.73 -1.92
C ILE A 281 17.57 -9.57 -2.15
N VAL A 282 18.85 -9.89 -2.25
CA VAL A 282 19.94 -8.96 -2.54
C VAL A 282 20.26 -9.01 -4.02
N VAL A 283 20.18 -7.85 -4.67
CA VAL A 283 20.27 -7.69 -6.11
C VAL A 283 21.31 -6.62 -6.43
N PRO A 284 22.28 -6.87 -7.32
CA PRO A 284 23.12 -5.81 -7.89
C PRO A 284 22.22 -4.78 -8.58
N ARG A 285 22.33 -3.51 -8.19
CA ARG A 285 21.47 -2.43 -8.71
C ARG A 285 21.70 -2.17 -10.20
N ARG A 286 22.92 -2.42 -10.68
CA ARG A 286 23.32 -2.19 -12.07
C ARG A 286 24.11 -3.38 -12.60
N LYS A 287 24.17 -3.51 -13.93
CA LYS A 287 25.09 -4.48 -14.57
C LYS A 287 26.55 -4.20 -14.24
N SER A 288 26.89 -2.93 -14.03
CA SER A 288 28.24 -2.48 -13.68
C SER A 288 28.55 -2.58 -12.18
N THR A 289 27.61 -3.01 -11.34
CA THR A 289 27.85 -3.17 -9.90
C THR A 289 29.06 -4.09 -9.67
N PRO A 290 30.09 -3.66 -8.91
CA PRO A 290 31.19 -4.52 -8.53
C PRO A 290 30.69 -5.73 -7.74
N LEU A 291 30.98 -6.92 -8.24
CA LEU A 291 30.50 -8.16 -7.63
C LEU A 291 31.55 -8.72 -6.64
N PRO A 292 31.13 -9.18 -5.45
CA PRO A 292 32.01 -9.89 -4.52
C PRO A 292 32.45 -11.24 -5.09
N ASP A 293 33.53 -11.79 -4.54
CA ASP A 293 34.04 -13.09 -4.93
C ASP A 293 32.94 -14.18 -4.88
N GLY A 294 32.87 -14.98 -5.94
CA GLY A 294 31.91 -16.08 -6.07
C GLY A 294 30.54 -15.68 -6.63
N TRP A 295 30.24 -14.39 -6.82
CA TRP A 295 29.06 -13.95 -7.56
C TRP A 295 29.26 -14.04 -9.07
N LYS A 296 28.16 -14.25 -9.79
CA LYS A 296 28.11 -14.23 -11.26
C LYS A 296 27.36 -12.99 -11.75
N GLU A 297 27.70 -12.54 -12.94
CA GLU A 297 26.97 -11.45 -13.60
C GLU A 297 25.47 -11.80 -13.73
N GLY A 298 24.62 -10.85 -13.31
CA GLY A 298 23.16 -11.03 -13.30
C GLY A 298 22.62 -11.93 -12.18
N GLU A 299 23.46 -12.41 -11.27
CA GLU A 299 23.02 -13.16 -10.09
C GLU A 299 22.33 -12.25 -9.07
N SER A 300 21.25 -12.74 -8.48
CA SER A 300 20.68 -12.25 -7.23
C SER A 300 20.75 -13.36 -6.19
N ARG A 301 21.00 -13.02 -4.93
CA ARG A 301 20.96 -13.99 -3.82
C ARG A 301 19.82 -13.65 -2.88
N TYR A 302 19.35 -14.63 -2.12
CA TYR A 302 18.45 -14.39 -1.01
C TYR A 302 19.00 -14.93 0.30
N TYR A 303 18.68 -14.25 1.39
CA TYR A 303 19.05 -14.58 2.76
C TYR A 303 17.79 -14.72 3.62
N GLU A 304 17.84 -15.58 4.61
CA GLU A 304 16.68 -15.95 5.41
C GLU A 304 16.89 -15.66 6.90
N TRP A 305 15.83 -15.25 7.57
CA TRP A 305 15.74 -15.18 9.02
C TRP A 305 14.56 -16.01 9.52
N ASN A 306 14.41 -16.12 10.84
CA ASN A 306 13.20 -16.64 11.45
C ASN A 306 11.95 -15.89 10.97
N ASN A 307 10.80 -16.57 11.01
CA ASN A 307 9.51 -15.99 10.67
C ASN A 307 9.29 -14.70 11.47
N CYS A 308 9.06 -13.61 10.76
CA CYS A 308 8.75 -12.28 11.29
C CYS A 308 8.31 -11.37 10.12
N MET A 309 7.84 -10.17 10.44
CA MET A 309 7.45 -9.17 9.44
C MET A 309 8.36 -7.93 9.57
N PRO A 310 9.42 -7.81 8.75
CA PRO A 310 10.20 -6.59 8.65
C PRO A 310 9.41 -5.55 7.85
N VAL A 311 8.74 -4.60 8.51
CA VAL A 311 7.71 -3.76 7.86
C VAL A 311 8.31 -2.66 6.98
N HIS A 312 8.69 -1.52 7.56
CA HIS A 312 9.28 -0.40 6.81
C HIS A 312 10.78 -0.32 7.06
N THR A 313 11.50 -0.05 5.99
CA THR A 313 12.95 0.18 5.97
C THR A 313 13.27 1.60 6.41
N ALA A 314 14.31 1.75 7.22
CA ALA A 314 14.85 3.06 7.61
C ALA A 314 16.03 3.47 6.72
N GLY A 315 16.88 2.51 6.35
CA GLY A 315 18.04 2.74 5.48
C GLY A 315 18.89 1.49 5.31
N ALA A 316 19.84 1.54 4.38
CA ALA A 316 20.83 0.51 4.16
C ALA A 316 22.17 1.12 3.74
N TRP A 317 23.27 0.41 4.00
CA TRP A 317 24.62 0.84 3.61
C TRP A 317 25.56 -0.34 3.40
N GLU A 318 26.68 -0.07 2.72
CA GLU A 318 27.76 -1.01 2.47
C GLU A 318 28.84 -0.85 3.54
N GLY A 319 29.12 -1.93 4.26
CA GLY A 319 30.14 -1.97 5.28
C GLY A 319 31.55 -2.01 4.70
N LYS A 320 32.51 -1.41 5.43
CA LYS A 320 33.94 -1.53 5.10
C LYS A 320 34.47 -2.96 5.24
N ASP A 321 33.72 -3.82 5.90
CA ASP A 321 33.98 -5.26 6.07
C ASP A 321 33.42 -6.11 4.91
N GLY A 322 32.81 -5.48 3.89
CA GLY A 322 32.24 -6.16 2.73
C GLY A 322 30.83 -6.71 2.94
N ARG A 323 30.20 -6.42 4.10
CA ARG A 323 28.80 -6.79 4.37
C ARG A 323 27.83 -5.70 3.93
N LEU A 324 26.57 -6.08 3.71
CA LEU A 324 25.49 -5.11 3.61
C LEU A 324 24.75 -5.02 4.94
N TYR A 325 24.30 -3.83 5.26
CA TYR A 325 23.48 -3.56 6.43
C TYR A 325 22.17 -2.93 5.99
N MET A 326 21.07 -3.33 6.64
CA MET A 326 19.77 -2.70 6.48
C MET A 326 19.13 -2.53 7.85
N GLU A 327 18.39 -1.47 8.05
CA GLU A 327 17.60 -1.25 9.26
C GLU A 327 16.12 -1.21 8.93
N SER A 328 15.30 -1.86 9.77
CA SER A 328 13.85 -1.85 9.62
C SER A 328 13.15 -1.99 10.97
N SER A 329 11.90 -1.55 11.03
CA SER A 329 10.99 -2.09 12.03
C SER A 329 10.75 -3.58 11.77
N ARG A 330 10.57 -4.37 12.84
CA ARG A 330 10.26 -5.81 12.75
C ARG A 330 9.17 -6.17 13.75
N VAL A 331 8.18 -6.94 13.31
CA VAL A 331 7.14 -7.54 14.16
C VAL A 331 7.34 -9.05 14.20
N TYR A 332 7.26 -9.69 15.37
CA TYR A 332 7.53 -11.12 15.54
C TYR A 332 6.35 -12.05 15.18
N ASP A 333 5.29 -11.50 14.59
CA ASP A 333 4.08 -12.21 14.18
C ASP A 333 3.44 -11.47 12.99
N ASN A 334 2.35 -11.99 12.46
CA ASN A 334 1.55 -11.36 11.43
C ASN A 334 0.98 -10.01 11.91
N ALA A 335 1.47 -8.90 11.37
CA ALA A 335 0.94 -7.58 11.69
C ALA A 335 -0.41 -7.27 10.99
N PHE A 336 -0.85 -8.13 10.07
CA PHE A 336 -2.07 -7.97 9.28
C PHE A 336 -3.08 -9.08 9.61
N PRO A 337 -3.85 -8.92 10.71
CA PRO A 337 -4.85 -9.92 11.13
C PRO A 337 -5.98 -10.14 10.11
N PHE A 338 -6.14 -9.24 9.13
CA PHE A 338 -7.07 -9.37 8.01
C PHE A 338 -6.60 -10.32 6.90
N PHE A 339 -5.33 -10.75 6.95
CA PHE A 339 -4.76 -11.83 6.14
C PHE A 339 -4.28 -12.99 7.04
N PRO A 340 -5.20 -13.70 7.72
CA PRO A 340 -4.83 -14.83 8.57
C PRO A 340 -4.28 -15.99 7.71
N PRO A 341 -3.59 -16.97 8.32
CA PRO A 341 -3.33 -18.25 7.68
C PRO A 341 -4.63 -18.99 7.34
N ASP A 342 -4.52 -20.00 6.47
CA ASP A 342 -5.66 -20.83 6.08
C ASP A 342 -6.26 -21.66 7.23
N ASP A 343 -5.50 -21.89 8.32
CA ASP A 343 -5.99 -22.53 9.55
C ASP A 343 -6.80 -21.58 10.45
N GLY A 344 -6.91 -20.30 10.08
CA GLY A 344 -7.67 -19.28 10.81
C GLY A 344 -7.00 -18.77 12.08
N ARG A 345 -5.72 -19.11 12.32
CA ARG A 345 -4.97 -18.62 13.48
C ARG A 345 -4.83 -17.10 13.43
N MET A 346 -5.16 -16.45 14.55
CA MET A 346 -4.96 -15.02 14.70
C MET A 346 -3.58 -14.74 15.30
N PRO A 347 -2.94 -13.60 14.95
CA PRO A 347 -1.69 -13.20 15.56
C PRO A 347 -1.84 -13.00 17.08
N ASN A 348 -0.74 -13.21 17.80
CA ASN A 348 -0.68 -12.98 19.23
C ASN A 348 -0.95 -11.50 19.55
N LEU A 349 -1.94 -11.25 20.41
CA LEU A 349 -2.31 -9.89 20.85
C LEU A 349 -1.16 -9.18 21.57
N ASP A 350 -0.25 -9.93 22.18
CA ASP A 350 0.94 -9.40 22.87
C ASP A 350 2.19 -9.33 21.97
N THR A 351 2.04 -9.54 20.66
CA THR A 351 3.16 -9.48 19.71
C THR A 351 3.97 -8.20 19.88
N LYS A 352 5.29 -8.32 19.77
CA LYS A 352 6.21 -7.22 19.96
C LYS A 352 6.74 -6.74 18.61
N GLY A 353 6.98 -5.44 18.55
CA GLY A 353 7.77 -4.82 17.50
C GLY A 353 9.09 -4.33 18.07
N ASP A 354 10.17 -4.46 17.30
CA ASP A 354 11.45 -3.83 17.58
C ASP A 354 12.02 -3.13 16.33
N PHE A 355 13.14 -2.45 16.51
CA PHE A 355 13.93 -1.91 15.42
C PHE A 355 15.18 -2.78 15.29
N ALA A 356 15.36 -3.37 14.11
CA ALA A 356 16.39 -4.37 13.85
C ALA A 356 17.38 -3.87 12.80
N ARG A 357 18.65 -4.20 13.02
CA ARG A 357 19.68 -4.15 11.99
C ARG A 357 19.91 -5.56 11.46
N TRP A 358 19.81 -5.69 10.15
CA TRP A 358 20.07 -6.91 9.39
C TRP A 358 21.47 -6.83 8.80
N GLU A 359 22.21 -7.92 8.87
CA GLU A 359 23.56 -8.04 8.31
C GLU A 359 23.58 -9.13 7.24
N PHE A 360 24.04 -8.78 6.04
CA PHE A 360 24.14 -9.70 4.92
C PHE A 360 25.61 -9.93 4.57
N ASP A 361 26.09 -11.14 4.80
CA ASP A 361 27.42 -11.58 4.36
C ASP A 361 27.34 -12.06 2.91
N LEU A 362 27.79 -11.20 1.99
CA LEU A 362 27.71 -11.47 0.56
C LEU A 362 28.62 -12.62 0.10
N SER A 363 29.56 -13.09 0.93
CA SER A 363 30.34 -14.29 0.62
C SER A 363 29.51 -15.57 0.73
N GLN A 364 28.41 -15.54 1.49
CA GLN A 364 27.55 -16.70 1.71
C GLN A 364 26.64 -16.95 0.49
N PRO A 365 26.34 -18.23 0.18
CA PRO A 365 25.47 -18.59 -0.92
C PRO A 365 24.01 -18.20 -0.65
N SER A 366 23.23 -18.13 -1.72
CA SER A 366 21.78 -17.96 -1.64
C SER A 366 21.13 -19.07 -0.79
N GLY A 367 20.10 -18.72 -0.01
CA GLY A 367 19.44 -19.63 0.94
C GLY A 367 20.14 -19.76 2.29
N THR A 368 21.14 -18.92 2.57
CA THR A 368 21.74 -18.86 3.91
C THR A 368 20.75 -18.31 4.91
N LYS A 369 20.49 -19.07 5.97
CA LYS A 369 19.66 -18.66 7.11
C LYS A 369 20.57 -18.25 8.26
N LYS A 370 20.50 -17.00 8.70
CA LYS A 370 21.35 -16.52 9.79
C LYS A 370 20.74 -15.40 10.55
#